data_AF-A0A853IUV0-F1
#
_entry.id   AF-A0A853IUV0-F1
#
_cell.length_a   1.000
_cell.length_b   1.000
_cell.length_c   1.000
_cell.angle_alpha   90.00
_cell.angle_beta   90.00
_cell.angle_gamma   90.00
#
_symmetry.space_group_name_H-M   'P 1'
#
loop_
_entity.id
_entity.type
_entity.pdbx_description
1 polymer ?
#
loop_
_entity_poly.entity_id
_entity_poly.type
_entity_poly.pdbx_seq_one_letter_code
_entity_poly.pdbx_strand_id
1 'polypeptide(L)'
;MPYALQEWRRMAGVAREAGFHVVVFRDPRVAQDEWLQAVAAAGAMELTEAPALDPDTGRACQVLNHSPATIVVRCGRAHPWPILGVMPDAAWHGLLQARGTELEAVSCR
;
A
#
# COMPACT_ATOMS: atom_id res chain seq x y z
N MET A 1 -5.46 -7.99 -10.34
CA MET A 1 -4.79 -6.66 -10.37
C MET A 1 -5.74 -5.49 -10.58
N PRO A 2 -6.59 -5.42 -11.62
CA PRO A 2 -7.35 -4.19 -11.92
C PRO A 2 -8.24 -3.69 -10.77
N TYR A 3 -8.95 -4.60 -10.10
CA TYR A 3 -9.74 -4.28 -8.92
C TYR A 3 -8.90 -3.72 -7.76
N ALA A 4 -7.71 -4.28 -7.53
CA ALA A 4 -6.80 -3.78 -6.48
C ALA A 4 -6.27 -2.38 -6.80
N LEU A 5 -6.12 -2.02 -8.08
CA LEU A 5 -5.73 -0.67 -8.50
C LEU A 5 -6.85 0.35 -8.28
N GLN A 6 -8.11 -0.05 -8.51
CA GLN A 6 -9.27 0.79 -8.21
C GLN A 6 -9.44 1.00 -6.69
N GLU A 7 -9.35 -0.08 -5.93
CA GLU A 7 -9.42 -0.03 -4.45
C GLU A 7 -8.25 0.75 -3.85
N TRP A 8 -7.05 0.65 -4.43
CA TRP A 8 -5.89 1.42 -4.01
C TRP A 8 -6.18 2.92 -4.01
N ARG A 9 -6.82 3.46 -5.06
CA ARG A 9 -7.05 4.91 -5.15
C ARG A 9 -7.92 5.42 -4.00
N ARG A 10 -9.01 4.69 -3.70
CA ARG A 10 -9.90 4.99 -2.56
C ARG A 10 -9.15 4.89 -1.24
N MET A 11 -8.47 3.77 -0.99
CA MET A 11 -7.73 3.53 0.25
C MET A 11 -6.60 4.55 0.47
N ALA A 12 -5.90 4.94 -0.60
CA ALA A 12 -4.86 5.97 -0.58
C ALA A 12 -5.44 7.36 -0.29
N GLY A 13 -6.64 7.68 -0.78
CA GLY A 13 -7.36 8.90 -0.45
C GLY A 13 -7.64 9.00 1.05
N VAL A 14 -8.29 7.98 1.61
CA VAL A 14 -8.60 7.89 3.05
C VAL A 14 -7.33 7.98 3.92
N ALA A 15 -6.24 7.34 3.48
CA ALA A 15 -4.97 7.40 4.21
C ALA A 15 -4.35 8.81 4.22
N ARG A 16 -4.37 9.50 3.07
CA ARG A 16 -3.88 10.88 2.97
C ARG A 16 -4.72 11.84 3.80
N GLU A 17 -6.04 11.69 3.79
CA GLU A 17 -6.97 12.48 4.64
C GLU A 17 -6.70 12.25 6.14
N ALA A 18 -6.27 11.05 6.51
CA ALA A 18 -5.83 10.71 7.86
C ALA A 18 -4.39 11.19 8.19
N GLY A 19 -3.73 11.93 7.29
CA GLY A 19 -2.41 12.51 7.49
C GLY A 19 -1.23 11.60 7.15
N PHE A 20 -1.47 10.42 6.56
CA PHE A 20 -0.40 9.52 6.16
C PHE A 20 0.26 9.97 4.86
N HIS A 21 1.58 9.86 4.81
CA HIS A 21 2.30 9.89 3.54
C HIS A 21 2.15 8.54 2.83
N VAL A 22 1.63 8.56 1.59
CA VAL A 22 1.34 7.34 0.82
C VAL A 22 2.34 7.20 -0.32
N VAL A 23 3.07 6.07 -0.33
CA VAL A 23 3.98 5.65 -1.39
C VAL A 23 3.44 4.39 -2.04
N VAL A 24 3.67 4.22 -3.34
CA VAL A 24 3.23 3.05 -4.11
C VAL A 24 4.44 2.34 -4.72
N PHE A 25 4.38 1.01 -4.72
CA PHE A 25 5.33 0.15 -5.41
C PHE A 25 4.56 -0.92 -6.17
N ARG A 26 5.04 -1.31 -7.34
CA ARG A 26 4.57 -2.50 -8.03
C ARG A 26 5.32 -3.74 -7.54
N ASP A 27 4.67 -4.90 -7.59
CA ASP A 27 5.34 -6.16 -7.28
C ASP A 27 6.49 -6.39 -8.27
N PRO A 28 7.72 -6.69 -7.81
CA PRO A 28 8.88 -6.87 -8.68
C PRO A 28 8.74 -8.07 -9.62
N ARG A 29 7.81 -9.00 -9.34
CA ARG A 29 7.53 -10.18 -10.19
C ARG A 29 6.54 -9.88 -11.32
N VAL A 30 5.83 -8.75 -11.25
CA VAL A 30 4.94 -8.31 -12.33
C VAL A 30 5.78 -7.61 -13.40
N ALA A 31 5.68 -8.09 -14.65
CA ALA A 31 6.39 -7.50 -15.77
C ALA A 31 5.89 -6.07 -16.05
N GLN A 32 6.77 -5.21 -16.59
CA GLN A 32 6.43 -3.79 -16.79
C GLN A 32 5.27 -3.61 -17.78
N ASP A 33 5.22 -4.40 -18.84
CA ASP A 33 4.15 -4.37 -19.83
C ASP A 33 2.81 -4.83 -19.24
N GLU A 34 2.80 -5.89 -18.44
CA GLU A 34 1.62 -6.36 -17.70
C GLU A 34 1.12 -5.27 -16.74
N TRP A 35 2.03 -4.59 -16.03
CA TRP A 35 1.72 -3.46 -15.16
C TRP A 35 1.05 -2.32 -15.93
N LEU A 36 1.64 -1.88 -17.03
CA LEU A 36 1.11 -0.79 -17.86
C LEU A 36 -0.27 -1.11 -18.41
N GLN A 37 -0.51 -2.35 -18.84
CA GLN A 37 -1.82 -2.80 -19.29
C GLN A 37 -2.85 -2.75 -18.15
N ALA A 38 -2.49 -3.22 -16.94
CA ALA A 38 -3.37 -3.19 -15.79
C ALA A 38 -3.70 -1.75 -15.34
N VAL A 39 -2.70 -0.87 -15.35
CA VAL A 39 -2.85 0.57 -15.06
C VAL A 39 -3.80 1.25 -16.05
N ALA A 40 -3.62 1.00 -17.35
CA ALA A 40 -4.48 1.54 -18.39
C ALA A 40 -5.92 1.02 -18.24
N ALA A 41 -6.10 -0.29 -18.01
CA ALA A 41 -7.41 -0.90 -17.81
C ALA A 41 -8.14 -0.37 -16.56
N ALA A 42 -7.40 0.00 -15.52
CA ALA A 42 -7.95 0.58 -14.30
C ALA A 42 -8.15 2.12 -14.36
N GLY A 43 -7.68 2.78 -15.43
CA GLY A 43 -7.67 4.25 -15.52
C GLY A 43 -6.81 4.91 -14.45
N ALA A 44 -5.73 4.24 -14.02
CA ALA A 44 -4.88 4.63 -12.88
C ALA A 44 -3.52 5.19 -13.34
N MET A 45 -3.52 6.08 -14.34
CA MET A 45 -2.31 6.56 -15.02
C MET A 45 -1.26 7.16 -14.08
N GLU A 46 -1.66 7.66 -12.91
CA GLU A 46 -0.75 8.13 -11.85
C GLU A 46 0.21 7.04 -11.33
N LEU A 47 -0.08 5.76 -11.61
CA LEU A 47 0.70 4.60 -11.19
C LEU A 47 1.68 4.10 -12.25
N THR A 48 1.72 4.73 -13.43
CA THR A 48 2.59 4.32 -14.55
C THR A 48 4.06 4.21 -14.12
N GLU A 49 4.52 5.20 -13.35
CA GLU A 49 5.90 5.33 -12.86
C GLU A 49 6.12 4.68 -11.48
N ALA A 50 5.19 3.85 -11.01
CA ALA A 50 5.36 3.15 -9.74
C ALA A 50 6.62 2.25 -9.82
N PRO A 51 7.62 2.47 -8.95
CA PRO A 51 8.83 1.66 -8.98
C PRO A 51 8.51 0.22 -8.55
N ALA A 52 9.30 -0.72 -9.05
CA ALA A 52 9.29 -2.07 -8.51
C ALA A 52 9.74 -2.03 -7.05
N LEU A 53 9.05 -2.74 -6.15
CA LEU A 53 9.49 -2.89 -4.78
C LEU A 53 10.82 -3.63 -4.77
N ASP A 54 11.84 -3.01 -4.18
CA ASP A 54 13.13 -3.66 -3.94
C ASP A 54 12.92 -4.96 -3.13
N PRO A 55 13.47 -6.12 -3.56
CA PRO A 55 13.23 -7.40 -2.90
C PRO A 55 13.66 -7.44 -1.43
N ASP A 56 14.75 -6.77 -1.06
CA ASP A 56 15.23 -6.76 0.32
C ASP A 56 14.30 -5.92 1.21
N THR A 57 13.84 -4.78 0.71
CA THR A 57 12.78 -3.97 1.34
C THR A 57 11.49 -4.77 1.50
N GLY A 58 11.05 -5.46 0.45
CA GLY A 58 9.86 -6.30 0.50
C GLY A 58 9.97 -7.45 1.49
N ARG A 59 11.17 -8.03 1.66
CA ARG A 59 11.44 -9.05 2.69
C ARG A 59 11.38 -8.45 4.09
N ALA A 60 12.03 -7.31 4.30
CA ALA A 60 12.04 -6.61 5.59
C ALA A 60 10.63 -6.22 6.03
N CYS A 61 9.77 -5.85 5.08
CA CYS A 61 8.36 -5.53 5.35
C CYS A 61 7.41 -6.74 5.26
N GLN A 62 7.92 -7.95 5.03
CA GLN A 62 7.14 -9.20 4.93
C GLN A 62 6.03 -9.18 3.87
N VAL A 63 6.27 -8.56 2.71
CA VAL A 63 5.25 -8.40 1.64
C VAL A 63 5.57 -9.11 0.32
N LEU A 64 6.73 -9.76 0.19
CA LEU A 64 7.12 -10.43 -1.07
C LEU A 64 6.12 -11.49 -1.58
N ASN A 65 5.29 -12.08 -0.71
CA ASN A 65 4.30 -13.08 -1.08
C ASN A 65 2.85 -12.65 -0.77
N HIS A 66 2.65 -11.38 -0.41
CA HIS A 66 1.35 -10.90 0.08
C HIS A 66 0.78 -9.74 -0.76
N SER A 67 1.23 -9.60 -2.01
CA SER A 67 0.65 -8.64 -2.96
C SER A 67 -0.77 -9.04 -3.41
N PRO A 68 -1.72 -8.10 -3.52
CA PRO A 68 -1.61 -6.69 -3.12
C PRO A 68 -1.70 -6.50 -1.60
N ALA A 69 -0.81 -5.66 -1.04
CA ALA A 69 -0.78 -5.29 0.37
C ALA A 69 -0.59 -3.78 0.55
N THR A 70 -1.05 -3.27 1.68
CA THR A 70 -0.70 -1.95 2.22
C THR A 70 0.24 -2.16 3.41
N ILE A 71 1.18 -1.25 3.64
CA ILE A 71 2.11 -1.33 4.77
C ILE A 71 2.08 -0.01 5.48
N VAL A 72 1.91 -0.04 6.80
CA VAL A 72 2.07 1.16 7.64
C VAL A 72 3.45 1.09 8.28
N VAL A 73 4.26 2.14 8.09
CA VAL A 73 5.64 2.21 8.58
C VAL A 73 5.83 3.42 9.49
N ARG A 74 6.47 3.23 10.64
CA ARG A 74 6.95 4.31 11.51
C ARG A 74 8.19 3.86 12.28
N CYS A 75 9.20 4.73 12.39
CA CYS A 75 10.43 4.45 13.15
C CYS A 75 11.11 3.10 12.80
N GLY A 76 11.19 2.75 11.52
CA GLY A 76 11.80 1.48 11.07
C GLY A 76 10.97 0.21 11.35
N ARG A 77 9.75 0.33 11.89
CA ARG A 77 8.80 -0.78 12.03
C ARG A 77 7.81 -0.78 10.89
N ALA A 78 7.64 -1.93 10.26
CA ALA A 78 6.66 -2.15 9.20
C ALA A 78 5.53 -3.07 9.69
N HIS A 79 4.29 -2.67 9.40
CA HIS A 79 3.10 -3.45 9.70
C HIS A 79 2.37 -3.75 8.40
N PRO A 80 2.56 -4.95 7.80
CA PRO A 80 1.89 -5.32 6.57
C PRO A 80 0.41 -5.58 6.82
N TRP A 81 -0.41 -5.15 5.87
CA TRP A 81 -1.85 -5.36 5.81
C TRP A 81 -2.21 -5.90 4.43
N PRO A 82 -2.79 -7.09 4.32
CA PRO A 82 -3.29 -7.56 3.03
C PRO A 82 -4.45 -6.66 2.58
N ILE A 83 -4.47 -6.28 1.29
CA ILE A 83 -5.64 -5.62 0.70
C ILE A 83 -6.65 -6.73 0.38
N LEU A 84 -7.41 -7.13 1.40
CA LEU A 84 -8.56 -8.02 1.25
C LEU A 84 -9.71 -7.13 0.79
N GLY A 85 -9.88 -7.03 -0.54
CA GLY A 85 -10.57 -5.95 -1.25
C GLY A 85 -12.07 -5.76 -0.98
N VAL A 86 -12.46 -5.51 0.26
CA VAL A 86 -13.84 -5.19 0.68
C VAL A 86 -13.88 -4.27 1.89
N MET A 87 -12.76 -3.66 2.30
CA MET A 87 -12.70 -2.85 3.52
C MET A 87 -13.37 -1.48 3.34
N PRO A 88 -14.49 -1.18 4.04
CA PRO A 88 -15.14 0.13 3.96
C PRO A 88 -14.24 1.27 4.44
N ASP A 89 -14.48 2.50 3.97
CA ASP A 89 -13.66 3.68 4.32
C ASP A 89 -13.52 3.87 5.84
N ALA A 90 -14.63 3.78 6.58
CA ALA A 90 -14.62 3.97 8.03
C ALA A 90 -13.79 2.90 8.76
N ALA A 91 -13.84 1.65 8.30
CA ALA A 91 -13.05 0.57 8.89
C ALA A 91 -11.56 0.74 8.58
N TRP A 92 -11.25 1.15 7.34
CA TRP A 92 -9.87 1.45 6.94
C TRP A 92 -9.30 2.64 7.72
N HIS A 93 -10.06 3.72 7.84
CA HIS A 93 -9.70 4.89 8.63
C HIS A 93 -9.47 4.54 10.11
N GLY A 94 -10.40 3.79 10.72
CA GLY A 94 -10.25 3.35 12.12
C GLY A 94 -9.03 2.46 12.33
N LEU A 95 -8.70 1.60 11.37
CA LEU A 95 -7.48 0.79 11.42
C LEU A 95 -6.22 1.66 11.32
N LEU A 96 -6.19 2.62 10.39
CA LEU A 96 -5.09 3.57 10.28
C LEU A 96 -4.89 4.36 11.57
N GLN A 97 -5.97 4.86 12.19
CA GLN A 97 -5.90 5.55 13.47
C GLN A 97 -5.36 4.65 14.57
N ALA A 98 -5.89 3.43 14.72
CA ALA A 98 -5.43 2.48 15.73
C ALA A 98 -3.93 2.17 15.56
N ARG A 99 -3.48 1.93 14.33
CA ARG A 99 -2.06 1.69 14.03
C ARG A 99 -1.21 2.94 14.23
N GLY A 100 -1.72 4.11 13.86
CA GLY A 100 -1.08 5.40 14.14
C GLY A 100 -0.82 5.55 15.64
N THR A 101 -1.83 5.34 16.47
CA THR A 101 -1.71 5.42 17.94
C THR A 101 -0.74 4.39 18.52
N GLU A 102 -0.83 3.12 18.10
CA GLU A 102 0.12 2.08 18.53
C GLU A 102 1.56 2.42 18.16
N LEU A 103 1.75 2.92 16.93
CA LEU A 103 3.05 3.30 16.44
C LEU A 103 3.55 4.58 17.11
N GLU A 104 2.69 5.53 17.46
CA GLU A 104 3.00 6.76 18.21
C GLU A 104 3.65 6.48 19.56
N ALA A 105 3.20 5.44 20.25
CA ALA A 105 3.79 4.96 21.49
C ALA A 105 5.23 4.43 21.32
N VAL A 106 5.68 4.18 20.09
CA VAL A 106 7.06 3.77 19.78
C VAL A 106 7.92 5.02 19.58
N SER A 107 8.95 5.17 20.41
CA SER A 107 9.98 6.20 20.20
C SER A 107 10.87 5.81 19.01
N CYS A 108 11.04 6.74 18.06
CA CYS A 108 12.07 6.62 17.04
C CYS A 108 13.43 6.76 17.72
N ARG A 109 14.21 5.68 17.76
CA ARG A 109 15.61 5.69 18.18
C ARG A 109 16.50 5.44 16.98
#